data_AF-A0A3M1DNH8-F1
#
_entry.id   AF-A0A3M1DNH8-F1
#
_cell.length_a   1.000
_cell.length_b   1.000
_cell.length_c   1.000
_cell.angle_alpha   90.00
_cell.angle_beta   90.00
_cell.angle_gamma   90.00
#
_symmetry.space_group_name_H-M   'P 1'
#
loop_
_entity.id
_entity.type
_entity.pdbx_description
1 polymer ?
#
loop_
_entity_poly.entity_id
_entity_poly.type
_entity_poly.pdbx_seq_one_letter_code
_entity_poly.pdbx_strand_id
1 'polypeptide(L)' 'MNQPTNELILGIEAGGTKFVCAAGTGPDDIRAETRFPTTTPEETLGRVVDFIRSVTR' A
#
# COMPACT_ATOMS: atom_id res chain seq x y z
N MET A 1 12.73 18.78 8.46
CA MET A 1 13.34 17.65 7.72
C MET A 1 12.99 16.39 8.48
N ASN A 2 12.09 15.56 7.94
CA ASN A 2 11.67 14.33 8.58
C ASN A 2 12.86 13.36 8.56
N GLN A 3 13.35 12.93 9.72
CA GLN A 3 14.40 11.91 9.80
C GLN A 3 13.84 10.59 9.26
N PRO A 4 14.59 9.80 8.48
CA PRO A 4 14.12 8.49 8.03
C PRO A 4 13.94 7.58 9.23
N THR A 5 12.70 7.25 9.58
CA THR A 5 12.41 6.24 10.59
C THR A 5 12.59 4.86 9.96
N ASN A 6 12.98 3.87 10.76
CA ASN A 6 12.98 2.48 10.31
C ASN A 6 11.56 1.87 10.27
N GLU A 7 10.53 2.69 10.51
CA GLU A 7 9.11 2.31 10.48
C GLU A 7 8.54 2.47 9.08
N LEU A 8 7.93 1.40 8.58
CA LEU A 8 7.17 1.42 7.34
C LEU A 8 5.82 2.10 7.55
N ILE A 9 5.53 3.09 6.70
CA ILE A 9 4.22 3.73 6.55
C ILE A 9 3.53 3.10 5.35
N LEU A 10 2.25 2.76 5.53
CA LEU A 10 1.39 2.22 4.48
C LEU A 10 0.44 3.29 3.96
N GLY A 11 0.39 3.48 2.64
CA GLY A 11 -0.57 4.33 1.96
C GLY A 11 -1.52 3.49 1.12
N ILE A 12 -2.83 3.75 1.21
CA ILE A 12 -3.87 3.08 0.41
C ILE A 12 -4.75 4.16 -0.23
N GLU A 13 -4.76 4.20 -1.56
CA GLU A 13 -5.66 5.03 -2.36
C GLU A 13 -6.80 4.16 -2.90
N ALA A 14 -8.02 4.40 -2.38
CA ALA A 14 -9.21 3.63 -2.73
C ALA A 14 -10.05 4.35 -3.80
N GLY A 15 -9.75 4.09 -5.07
CA GLY A 15 -10.51 4.62 -6.20
C GLY A 15 -11.66 3.70 -6.64
N GLY A 16 -12.63 4.25 -7.37
CA GLY A 16 -13.73 3.46 -7.95
C GLY A 16 -13.31 2.53 -9.09
N THR A 17 -12.16 2.78 -9.73
CA THR A 17 -11.65 1.99 -10.84
C THR A 17 -10.41 1.16 -10.46
N LYS A 18 -9.59 1.68 -9.55
CA LYS A 18 -8.36 1.03 -9.11
C LYS A 18 -8.07 1.35 -7.65
N PHE A 19 -7.38 0.43 -7.01
CA PHE A 19 -6.68 0.69 -5.76
C PHE A 19 -5.19 0.79 -6.03
N VAL A 20 -4.52 1.66 -5.27
CA VAL A 20 -3.06 1.75 -5.22
C VAL A 20 -2.66 1.57 -3.75
N CYS A 21 -1.72 0.67 -3.49
CA CYS A 21 -1.13 0.50 -2.16
C CYS A 21 0.38 0.71 -2.25
N ALA A 22 0.94 1.44 -1.30
CA ALA A 22 2.38 1.71 -1.22
C ALA A 22 2.88 1.55 0.21
N ALA A 23 4.15 1.19 0.34
CA ALA A 23 4.85 1.08 1.61
C ALA A 23 6.23 1.74 1.50
N GLY A 24 6.58 2.57 2.47
CA GLY A 24 7.85 3.30 2.48
C GLY A 24 8.14 3.95 3.83
N THR A 25 9.31 4.57 3.99
CA THR A 25 9.65 5.34 5.22
C THR A 25 9.47 6.85 5.04
N GLY A 26 8.95 7.26 3.89
CA GLY A 26 8.67 8.65 3.54
C GLY A 26 8.26 8.80 2.08
N PRO A 27 7.86 10.02 1.65
CA PRO A 27 7.45 10.28 0.27
C PRO A 27 8.56 10.05 -0.76
N ASP A 28 9.83 10.18 -0.35
CA ASP A 28 11.00 10.00 -1.20
C ASP A 28 11.61 8.58 -1.11
N ASP A 29 11.04 7.68 -0.29
CA ASP A 29 11.51 6.30 -0.11
C ASP A 29 10.34 5.31 -0.14
N ILE A 30 9.80 5.09 -1.34
CA ILE A 30 8.79 4.06 -1.62
C ILE A 30 9.50 2.73 -1.90
N ARG A 31 9.27 1.74 -1.04
CA ARG A 31 9.94 0.43 -1.08
C ARG A 31 9.10 -0.65 -1.74
N ALA A 32 7.78 -0.52 -1.69
CA ALA A 32 6.86 -1.40 -2.39
C ALA A 32 5.64 -0.61 -2.86
N GLU A 33 5.14 -0.95 -4.05
CA GLU A 33 3.90 -0.42 -4.60
C GLU A 33 3.17 -1.53 -5.36
N THR A 34 1.84 -1.56 -5.26
CA THR A 34 0.99 -2.36 -6.14
C THR A 34 -0.23 -1.57 -6.60
N ARG A 35 -0.74 -1.92 -7.76
CA ARG A 35 -1.97 -1.37 -8.33
C ARG A 35 -2.84 -2.49 -8.89
N PHE A 36 -4.13 -2.44 -8.61
CA PHE A 36 -5.07 -3.44 -9.09
C PHE A 36 -6.46 -2.83 -9.31
N PRO A 37 -7.28 -3.42 -10.21
CA PRO A 37 -8.65 -2.95 -10.44
C PRO A 37 -9.50 -3.04 -9.18
N THR A 38 -10.42 -2.10 -9.02
CA THR A 38 -11.50 -2.21 -8.04
C THR A 38 -12.53 -3.20 -8.58
N THR A 39 -12.83 -4.25 -7.82
CA THR A 39 -13.81 -5.27 -8.19
C THR A 39 -14.90 -5.36 -7.11
N THR A 40 -15.11 -6.54 -6.51
CA THR A 40 -15.97 -6.68 -5.33
C THR A 40 -15.22 -6.19 -4.08
N PRO A 41 -15.93 -5.79 -3.01
CA PRO A 41 -15.30 -5.43 -1.74
C PRO A 41 -14.38 -6.52 -1.20
N GLU A 42 -14.81 -7.79 -1.25
CA GLU A 42 -14.06 -8.93 -0.72
C GLU A 42 -12.74 -9.14 -1.46
N GLU A 43 -12.76 -9.12 -2.80
CA GLU A 43 -11.57 -9.28 -3.63
C GLU A 43 -10.62 -8.09 -3.50
N THR A 44 -11.17 -6.87 -3.51
CA THR A 44 -10.39 -5.63 -3.45
C THR A 44 -9.68 -5.51 -2.10
N LEU A 45 -10.41 -5.71 -1.00
CA LEU A 45 -9.83 -5.69 0.35
C LEU A 45 -8.92 -6.88 0.62
N GLY A 46 -9.21 -8.05 0.04
CA GLY A 46 -8.31 -9.20 0.09
C GLY A 46 -6.93 -8.87 -0.48
N ARG A 47 -6.88 -8.23 -1.65
CA ARG A 47 -5.62 -7.77 -2.27
C ARG A 47 -4.87 -6.73 -1.43
N VAL A 48 -5.60 -5.83 -0.74
CA VAL A 48 -4.99 -4.89 0.22
C VAL A 48 -4.31 -5.64 1.36
N VAL A 49 -5.00 -6.62 1.96
CA VAL A 49 -4.44 -7.44 3.06
C VAL A 49 -3.22 -8.23 2.58
N ASP A 50 -3.27 -8.80 1.38
CA ASP A 50 -2.14 -9.54 0.81
C ASP A 50 -0.92 -8.63 0.58
N PHE A 51 -1.14 -7.40 0.13
CA PHE A 51 -0.07 -6.40 0.05
C PHE A 51 0.51 -6.06 1.42
N ILE A 52 -0.34 -5.80 2.43
CA ILE A 52 0.14 -5.50 3.78
C ILE A 52 1.00 -6.65 4.32
N ARG A 53 0.56 -7.90 4.14
CA ARG A 53 1.32 -9.08 4.57
C ARG A 53 2.64 -9.27 3.83
N SER A 54 2.75 -8.85 2.56
CA SER A 54 3.98 -8.98 1.80
C SER A 54 5.08 -8.00 2.25
N VAL A 55 4.71 -6.90 2.91
CA VAL A 55 5.64 -5.84 3.33
C VAL A 55 5.84 -5.75 4.86
N THR A 56 5.12 -6.53 5.65
CA THR A 56 5.19 -6.53 7.13
C THR A 56 5.82 -7.79 7.73
N ARG A 57 6.50 -8.60 6.91
CA ARG A 57 7.21 -9.81 7.34
C ARG A 57 8.70 -9.60 7.49
#